data_AF-A0A7V7XN24-F1
#
_entry.id   AF-A0A7V7XN24-F1
#
_cell.length_a   1.000
_cell.length_b   1.000
_cell.length_c   1.000
_cell.angle_alpha   90.00
_cell.angle_beta   90.00
_cell.angle_gamma   90.00
#
_symmetry.space_group_name_H-M   'P 1'
#
loop_
_entity.id
_entity.type
_entity.pdbx_description
1 polymer ?
#
loop_
_entity_poly.entity_id
_entity_poly.type
_entity_poly.pdbx_seq_one_letter_code
_entity_poly.pdbx_strand_id
1 'polypeptide(L)'
;MAASIGILKRFAVVLAILSALTSPAAWAASSYFLWFDGIKGDAVEEARQDWIAIDSFSWGVHVIGGSSHTTGQTVFDDLGWTQRIDGSTPLLFDKLAKGMIIDQAILELTAPIGGAAPKPYFRMSFDNVMLTSMNISGTAPDAPTLHGAFAYHAITLDYWVFDPSGKVARHESASATVSGGEGGEGVGALAMLYARGMAGPEFVAAVPEPETWALLLAGLGLVGGIARRRARPGHA
;
A
#
# COMPACT_ATOMS: atom_id res chain seq x y z
N MET A 1 -50.19 -9.78 -58.23
CA MET A 1 -50.62 -10.05 -56.84
C MET A 1 -49.36 -10.46 -56.08
N ALA A 2 -48.72 -9.55 -55.35
CA ALA A 2 -48.79 -9.41 -53.88
C ALA A 2 -48.15 -10.63 -53.17
N ALA A 3 -47.15 -10.55 -52.29
CA ALA A 3 -46.67 -9.47 -51.42
C ALA A 3 -45.27 -9.76 -50.82
N SER A 4 -44.61 -8.68 -50.36
CA SER A 4 -43.65 -8.57 -49.23
C SER A 4 -42.28 -9.29 -49.34
N ILE A 5 -41.13 -8.67 -49.64
CA ILE A 5 -40.41 -7.50 -49.06
C ILE A 5 -39.87 -7.75 -47.64
N GLY A 6 -38.69 -8.39 -47.58
CA GLY A 6 -37.44 -7.73 -47.17
C GLY A 6 -37.35 -7.14 -45.76
N ILE A 7 -37.28 -7.99 -44.72
CA ILE A 7 -36.75 -7.63 -43.41
C ILE A 7 -35.91 -8.82 -42.96
N LEU A 8 -34.58 -8.76 -43.06
CA LEU A 8 -33.59 -9.52 -42.25
C LEU A 8 -32.16 -9.38 -42.82
N LYS A 9 -31.65 -8.16 -43.07
CA LYS A 9 -30.24 -7.99 -43.48
C LYS A 9 -29.59 -6.68 -43.00
N ARG A 10 -29.79 -6.20 -41.77
CA ARG A 10 -28.98 -5.09 -41.20
C ARG A 10 -28.97 -5.05 -39.67
N PHE A 11 -28.36 -6.02 -38.99
CA PHE A 11 -27.94 -5.85 -37.58
C PHE A 11 -26.76 -6.78 -37.30
N ALA A 12 -25.64 -6.49 -37.95
CA ALA A 12 -24.33 -6.75 -37.40
C ALA A 12 -23.79 -5.38 -36.94
N VAL A 13 -22.90 -5.40 -35.94
CA VAL A 13 -22.02 -4.31 -35.51
C VAL A 13 -22.45 -3.60 -34.21
N VAL A 14 -21.62 -3.85 -33.19
CA VAL A 14 -21.42 -3.20 -31.88
C VAL A 14 -22.37 -3.54 -30.73
N LEU A 15 -22.07 -4.64 -30.03
CA LEU A 15 -22.15 -4.66 -28.57
C LEU A 15 -21.00 -5.50 -28.01
N ALA A 16 -19.80 -4.92 -28.05
CA ALA A 16 -18.63 -5.38 -27.31
C ALA A 16 -18.17 -4.20 -26.44
N ILE A 17 -18.96 -3.86 -25.41
CA ILE A 17 -18.45 -3.02 -24.32
C ILE A 17 -17.70 -3.98 -23.40
N LEU A 18 -16.43 -4.15 -23.76
CA LEU A 18 -15.27 -4.32 -22.92
C LEU A 18 -15.60 -4.41 -21.42
N SER A 19 -15.99 -5.58 -20.94
CA SER A 19 -15.67 -5.97 -19.58
C SER A 19 -14.14 -6.03 -19.55
N ALA A 20 -13.52 -4.90 -19.18
CA ALA A 20 -12.15 -4.91 -18.72
C ALA A 20 -12.12 -5.96 -17.62
N LEU A 21 -11.53 -7.12 -17.94
CA LEU A 21 -10.83 -7.89 -16.93
C LEU A 21 -9.95 -6.84 -16.25
N THR A 22 -10.36 -6.42 -15.05
CA THR A 22 -9.38 -5.96 -14.08
C THR A 22 -8.56 -7.21 -13.82
N SER A 23 -7.59 -7.49 -14.69
CA SER A 23 -6.48 -8.34 -14.34
C SER A 23 -6.03 -7.75 -13.00
N PRO A 24 -6.10 -8.49 -11.88
CA PRO A 24 -5.30 -8.08 -10.74
C PRO A 24 -3.90 -7.97 -11.33
N ALA A 25 -3.38 -6.74 -11.40
CA ALA A 25 -2.03 -6.53 -11.87
C ALA A 25 -1.21 -7.49 -11.02
N ALA A 26 -0.59 -8.49 -11.66
CA ALA A 26 0.31 -9.39 -10.96
C ALA A 26 1.29 -8.47 -10.25
N TRP A 27 1.19 -8.40 -8.92
CA TRP A 27 1.96 -7.43 -8.16
C TRP A 27 3.42 -7.68 -8.48
N ALA A 28 4.04 -6.72 -9.16
CA ALA A 28 5.48 -6.76 -9.34
C ALA A 28 6.11 -6.85 -7.95
N ALA A 29 7.15 -7.69 -7.83
CA ALA A 29 7.70 -8.10 -6.54
C ALA A 29 7.94 -6.88 -5.63
N SER A 30 7.23 -6.83 -4.50
CA SER A 30 7.47 -5.82 -3.48
C SER A 30 8.82 -6.05 -2.83
N SER A 31 9.59 -4.98 -2.66
CA SER A 31 10.87 -5.02 -1.93
C SER A 31 10.72 -4.30 -0.61
N TYR A 32 11.36 -4.85 0.42
CA TYR A 32 11.29 -4.37 1.78
C TYR A 32 12.66 -3.86 2.20
N PHE A 33 12.68 -2.64 2.74
CA PHE A 33 13.91 -2.03 3.20
C PHE A 33 13.74 -1.51 4.61
N LEU A 34 14.73 -1.76 5.44
CA LEU A 34 14.79 -1.34 6.82
C LEU A 34 15.98 -0.42 7.01
N TRP A 35 15.76 0.72 7.64
CA TRP A 35 16.78 1.68 8.01
C TRP A 35 16.79 1.86 9.52
N PHE A 36 17.98 2.05 10.07
CA PHE A 36 18.19 2.39 11.47
C PHE A 36 19.12 3.59 11.53
N ASP A 37 18.86 4.51 12.45
CA ASP A 37 19.71 5.68 12.60
C ASP A 37 21.16 5.28 12.97
N GLY A 38 22.12 5.81 12.20
CA GLY A 38 23.54 5.55 12.35
C GLY A 38 24.02 4.14 11.96
N ILE A 39 23.18 3.29 11.36
CA ILE A 39 23.55 1.92 10.94
C ILE A 39 23.40 1.78 9.43
N LYS A 40 24.47 1.36 8.76
CA LYS A 40 24.53 1.19 7.30
C LYS A 40 24.44 -0.29 6.93
N GLY A 41 23.50 -0.63 6.04
CA GLY A 41 23.43 -1.90 5.33
C GLY A 41 24.06 -1.81 3.93
N ASP A 42 23.76 -2.82 3.09
CA ASP A 42 24.39 -2.99 1.78
C ASP A 42 23.45 -2.69 0.59
N ALA A 43 22.27 -2.09 0.81
CA ALA A 43 21.37 -1.74 -0.27
C ALA A 43 21.98 -0.71 -1.23
N VAL A 44 21.88 -0.97 -2.54
CA VAL A 44 22.45 -0.16 -3.62
C VAL A 44 21.41 0.62 -4.41
N GLU A 45 20.13 0.52 -4.05
CA GLU A 45 19.06 1.28 -4.69
C GLU A 45 19.24 2.77 -4.37
N GLU A 46 19.24 3.64 -5.38
CA GLU A 46 19.53 5.07 -5.23
C GLU A 46 18.69 5.75 -4.13
N ALA A 47 17.39 5.43 -4.07
CA ALA A 47 16.48 6.01 -3.07
C ALA A 47 16.69 5.46 -1.64
N ARG A 48 17.41 4.34 -1.49
CA ARG A 48 17.59 3.56 -0.26
C ARG A 48 19.04 3.10 -0.10
N GLN A 49 19.97 3.95 -0.52
CA GLN A 49 21.38 3.64 -0.46
C GLN A 49 21.81 3.46 1.00
N ASP A 50 22.60 2.42 1.27
CA ASP A 50 23.05 2.02 2.61
C ASP A 50 21.92 1.57 3.56
N TRP A 51 20.70 1.30 3.07
CA TRP A 51 19.65 0.65 3.85
C TRP A 51 19.89 -0.86 3.93
N ILE A 52 19.13 -1.55 4.78
CA ILE A 52 19.13 -3.00 4.88
C ILE A 52 17.99 -3.53 4.00
N ALA A 53 18.30 -4.35 3.00
CA ALA A 53 17.29 -5.12 2.30
C ALA A 53 16.86 -6.30 3.20
N ILE A 54 15.57 -6.39 3.51
CA ILE A 54 15.04 -7.46 4.37
C ILE A 54 14.19 -8.44 3.57
N ASP A 55 14.22 -9.71 3.96
CA ASP A 55 13.48 -10.78 3.28
C ASP A 55 12.03 -10.88 3.78
N SER A 56 11.80 -10.60 5.06
CA SER A 56 10.48 -10.65 5.67
C SER A 56 10.41 -9.77 6.91
N PHE A 57 9.18 -9.44 7.31
CA PHE A 57 8.90 -8.78 8.58
C PHE A 57 7.57 -9.30 9.13
N SER A 58 7.39 -9.13 10.44
CA SER A 58 6.14 -9.40 11.14
C SER A 58 5.89 -8.29 12.15
N TRP A 59 4.66 -7.79 12.15
CA TRP A 59 4.19 -6.80 13.10
C TRP A 59 2.71 -7.00 13.35
N GLY A 60 2.26 -6.68 14.55
CA GLY A 60 0.89 -6.92 14.97
C GLY A 60 0.43 -6.01 16.10
N VAL A 61 -0.89 -6.04 16.28
CA VAL A 61 -1.59 -5.44 17.39
C VAL A 61 -2.53 -6.50 17.93
N HIS A 62 -2.49 -6.75 19.23
CA HIS A 62 -3.40 -7.66 19.91
C HIS A 62 -4.07 -6.96 21.09
N VAL A 63 -5.13 -7.58 21.61
CA VAL A 63 -5.90 -7.04 22.73
C VAL A 63 -5.82 -8.02 23.89
N ILE A 64 -5.35 -7.54 25.04
CA ILE A 64 -5.32 -8.30 26.28
C ILE A 64 -6.46 -7.82 27.18
N GLY A 65 -7.20 -8.77 27.75
CA GLY A 65 -8.38 -8.45 28.54
C GLY A 65 -9.55 -8.00 27.67
N GLY A 66 -10.75 -8.11 28.23
CA GLY A 66 -12.00 -7.85 27.52
C GLY A 66 -13.09 -8.74 28.08
N SER A 67 -14.10 -8.12 28.67
CA SER A 67 -15.34 -8.79 29.07
C SER A 67 -16.49 -8.10 28.37
N SER A 68 -17.71 -8.65 28.46
CA SER A 68 -18.92 -7.96 27.99
C SER A 68 -19.09 -6.53 28.54
N HIS A 69 -18.36 -6.15 29.60
CA HIS A 69 -18.49 -4.87 30.30
C HIS A 69 -17.20 -4.04 30.36
N THR A 70 -16.08 -4.52 29.80
CA THR A 70 -14.79 -3.78 29.86
C THR A 70 -14.08 -3.83 28.51
N THR A 71 -13.68 -2.66 28.02
CA THR A 71 -12.83 -2.53 26.83
C THR A 71 -11.48 -3.21 27.08
N GLY A 72 -10.97 -3.94 26.10
CA GLY A 72 -9.67 -4.59 26.21
C GLY A 72 -8.52 -3.58 26.09
N GLN A 73 -7.37 -3.93 26.65
CA GLN A 73 -6.15 -3.14 26.52
C GLN A 73 -5.44 -3.51 25.22
N THR A 74 -5.17 -2.51 24.38
CA THR A 74 -4.40 -2.74 23.15
C THR A 74 -2.92 -2.87 23.47
N VAL A 75 -2.29 -3.88 22.87
CA VAL A 75 -0.87 -4.17 22.97
C VAL A 75 -0.29 -4.21 21.55
N PHE A 76 0.80 -3.49 21.38
CA PHE A 76 1.58 -3.47 20.15
C PHE A 76 2.70 -4.49 20.25
N ASP A 77 2.88 -5.29 19.20
CA ASP A 77 3.96 -6.25 19.13
C ASP A 77 5.27 -5.55 18.73
N ASP A 78 6.40 -6.18 19.08
CA ASP A 78 7.72 -5.86 18.52
C ASP A 78 7.69 -6.01 16.98
N LEU A 79 8.52 -5.23 16.28
CA LEU A 79 8.78 -5.51 14.87
C LEU A 79 9.81 -6.64 14.79
N GLY A 80 9.41 -7.78 14.23
CA GLY A 80 10.33 -8.87 13.83
C GLY A 80 10.72 -8.74 12.36
N TRP A 81 11.96 -9.08 12.00
CA TRP A 81 12.41 -9.11 10.61
C TRP A 81 13.43 -10.22 10.35
N THR A 82 13.62 -10.55 9.07
CA THR A 82 14.70 -11.41 8.59
C THR A 82 15.50 -10.72 7.51
N GLN A 83 16.82 -10.91 7.52
CA GLN A 83 17.72 -10.37 6.51
C GLN A 83 18.88 -11.34 6.23
N ARG A 84 19.55 -11.13 5.10
CA ARG A 84 20.88 -11.67 4.87
C ARG A 84 21.91 -10.94 5.74
N ILE A 85 23.02 -11.62 6.03
CA ILE A 85 24.18 -10.99 6.66
C ILE A 85 24.76 -9.95 5.70
N ASP A 86 24.93 -8.73 6.20
CA ASP A 86 25.39 -7.55 5.46
C ASP A 86 26.22 -6.62 6.39
N GLY A 87 26.64 -5.46 5.89
CA GLY A 87 27.41 -4.47 6.64
C GLY A 87 26.77 -3.97 7.94
N SER A 88 25.44 -4.07 8.09
CA SER A 88 24.72 -3.59 9.28
C SER A 88 24.89 -4.51 10.50
N THR A 89 25.16 -5.80 10.24
CA THR A 89 25.08 -6.86 11.25
C THR A 89 25.97 -6.60 12.49
N PRO A 90 27.25 -6.19 12.37
CA PRO A 90 28.09 -5.97 13.54
C PRO A 90 27.59 -4.84 14.45
N LEU A 91 27.08 -3.73 13.87
CA LEU A 91 26.58 -2.59 14.63
C LEU A 91 25.25 -2.91 15.31
N LEU A 92 24.38 -3.68 14.65
CA LEU A 92 23.16 -4.18 15.28
C LEU A 92 23.50 -5.03 16.52
N PHE A 93 24.50 -5.91 16.43
CA PHE A 93 24.92 -6.75 17.57
C PHE A 93 25.52 -5.91 18.69
N ASP A 94 26.32 -4.90 18.36
CA ASP A 94 26.90 -3.97 19.34
C ASP A 94 25.80 -3.18 20.09
N LYS A 95 24.82 -2.65 19.37
CA LYS A 95 23.68 -1.91 19.94
C LYS A 95 22.83 -2.81 20.85
N LEU A 96 22.52 -4.03 20.40
CA LEU A 96 21.78 -5.01 21.19
C LEU A 96 22.54 -5.38 22.47
N ALA A 97 23.82 -5.75 22.36
CA ALA A 97 24.63 -6.19 23.50
C ALA A 97 24.81 -5.10 24.56
N LYS A 98 24.77 -3.83 24.14
CA LYS A 98 24.85 -2.67 25.04
C LYS A 98 23.48 -2.17 25.54
N GLY A 99 22.37 -2.74 25.06
CA GLY A 99 21.02 -2.27 25.37
C GLY A 99 20.81 -0.81 24.97
N MET A 100 21.43 -0.37 23.87
CA MET A 100 21.36 1.03 23.44
C MET A 100 20.07 1.30 22.66
N ILE A 101 19.49 2.47 22.93
CA ILE A 101 18.42 3.04 22.12
C ILE A 101 19.02 3.51 20.79
N ILE A 102 18.29 3.24 19.72
CA ILE A 102 18.46 3.79 18.38
C ILE A 102 17.32 4.79 18.19
N ASP A 103 17.65 6.02 17.81
CA ASP A 103 16.66 7.12 17.81
C ASP A 103 15.48 6.81 16.89
N GLN A 104 15.74 6.22 15.73
CA GLN A 104 14.69 5.87 14.77
C GLN A 104 15.02 4.61 13.95
N ALA A 105 13.96 3.86 13.60
CA ALA A 105 13.98 2.86 12.53
C ALA A 105 12.85 3.11 11.53
N ILE A 106 13.07 2.81 10.25
CA ILE A 106 12.08 2.99 9.19
C ILE A 106 12.00 1.73 8.35
N LEU A 107 10.83 1.11 8.27
CA LEU A 107 10.50 0.05 7.32
C LEU A 107 9.73 0.64 6.14
N GLU A 108 10.17 0.36 4.92
CA GLU A 108 9.47 0.70 3.70
C GLU A 108 9.10 -0.52 2.87
N LEU A 109 7.86 -0.52 2.41
CA LEU A 109 7.37 -1.42 1.38
C LEU A 109 7.27 -0.66 0.07
N THR A 110 7.90 -1.22 -0.95
CA THR A 110 8.10 -0.57 -2.24
C THR A 110 7.49 -1.41 -3.35
N ALA A 111 7.02 -0.74 -4.39
CA ALA A 111 6.53 -1.41 -5.60
C ALA A 111 6.88 -0.57 -6.84
N PRO A 112 7.02 -1.20 -8.02
CA PRO A 112 7.06 -0.49 -9.29
C PRO A 112 5.71 0.21 -9.54
N ILE A 113 5.71 1.54 -9.49
CA ILE A 113 4.49 2.36 -9.58
C ILE A 113 4.62 3.30 -10.77
N GLY A 114 3.62 3.30 -11.66
CA GLY A 114 3.61 4.13 -12.88
C GLY A 114 4.66 3.72 -13.93
N GLY A 115 5.12 2.45 -13.91
CA GLY A 115 6.16 1.96 -14.83
C GLY A 115 7.56 2.54 -14.57
N ALA A 116 7.77 3.14 -13.39
CA ALA A 116 9.02 3.76 -12.98
C ALA A 116 9.77 2.91 -11.93
N ALA A 117 10.88 3.45 -11.42
CA ALA A 117 11.62 2.89 -10.29
C ALA A 117 10.71 2.64 -9.07
N PRO A 118 11.03 1.64 -8.21
CA PRO A 118 10.24 1.33 -7.03
C PRO A 118 10.01 2.54 -6.13
N LYS A 119 8.74 2.80 -5.80
CA LYS A 119 8.34 3.89 -4.90
C LYS A 119 7.80 3.30 -3.60
N PRO A 120 8.01 3.97 -2.46
CA PRO A 120 7.40 3.55 -1.22
C PRO A 120 5.90 3.82 -1.32
N TYR A 121 5.07 2.80 -1.11
CA TYR A 121 3.62 2.97 -1.00
C TYR A 121 3.16 2.83 0.45
N PHE A 122 3.96 2.21 1.29
CA PHE A 122 3.72 2.08 2.72
C PHE A 122 5.03 2.20 3.50
N ARG A 123 5.00 2.96 4.59
CA ARG A 123 6.14 3.18 5.48
C ARG A 123 5.69 3.05 6.93
N MET A 124 6.50 2.37 7.74
CA MET A 124 6.38 2.30 9.19
C MET A 124 7.62 2.96 9.80
N SER A 125 7.43 4.06 10.53
CA SER A 125 8.50 4.78 11.23
C SER A 125 8.36 4.52 12.72
N PHE A 126 9.44 4.15 13.38
CA PHE A 126 9.48 3.77 14.79
C PHE A 126 10.48 4.66 15.53
N ASP A 127 10.07 5.24 16.64
CA ASP A 127 10.91 6.14 17.43
C ASP A 127 11.31 5.51 18.78
N ASN A 128 12.52 5.82 19.24
CA ASN A 128 13.18 5.23 20.41
C ASN A 128 13.16 3.70 20.37
N VAL A 129 13.88 3.17 19.38
CA VAL A 129 13.95 1.74 19.08
C VAL A 129 15.00 1.08 19.96
N MET A 130 14.66 -0.05 20.56
CA MET A 130 15.60 -0.90 21.29
C MET A 130 15.55 -2.30 20.72
N LEU A 131 16.69 -2.79 20.22
CA LEU A 131 16.80 -4.18 19.77
C LEU A 131 16.53 -5.13 20.94
N THR A 132 15.60 -6.06 20.77
CA THR A 132 15.17 -7.01 21.82
C THR A 132 15.76 -8.39 21.62
N SER A 133 16.02 -8.77 20.37
CA SER A 133 16.71 -10.03 20.06
C SER A 133 17.38 -9.99 18.69
N MET A 134 18.45 -10.78 18.56
CA MET A 134 18.99 -11.15 17.27
C MET A 134 19.54 -12.57 17.32
N ASN A 135 19.19 -13.36 16.32
CA ASN A 135 19.69 -14.72 16.15
C ASN A 135 20.12 -14.94 14.69
N ILE A 136 21.29 -15.52 14.51
CA ILE A 136 21.76 -15.98 13.21
C ILE A 136 21.54 -17.49 13.16
N SER A 137 20.87 -17.94 12.10
CA SER A 137 20.71 -19.36 11.80
C SER A 137 21.24 -19.64 10.39
N GLY A 138 21.72 -20.86 10.15
CA GLY A 138 22.25 -21.24 8.85
C GLY A 138 22.22 -22.74 8.67
N THR A 139 21.96 -23.17 7.44
CA THR A 139 21.99 -24.59 7.05
C THR A 139 22.78 -24.68 5.76
N ALA A 140 23.89 -25.43 5.77
CA ALA A 140 24.68 -25.63 4.57
C ALA A 140 23.84 -26.39 3.51
N PRO A 141 23.89 -26.01 2.22
CA PRO A 141 24.86 -25.08 1.61
C PRO A 141 24.44 -23.61 1.58
N ASP A 142 23.29 -23.25 2.15
CA ASP A 142 22.76 -21.89 2.07
C ASP A 142 23.52 -20.91 2.98
N ALA A 143 23.50 -19.63 2.59
CA ALA A 143 24.07 -18.57 3.41
C ALA A 143 23.26 -18.39 4.71
N PRO A 144 23.89 -18.03 5.84
CA PRO A 144 23.16 -17.73 7.07
C PRO A 144 22.20 -16.56 6.92
N THR A 145 21.13 -16.60 7.69
CA THR A 145 20.10 -15.57 7.80
C THR A 145 20.08 -15.03 9.22
N LEU A 146 19.97 -13.70 9.35
CA LEU A 146 19.73 -13.03 10.62
C LEU A 146 18.23 -12.85 10.81
N HIS A 147 17.74 -13.16 12.01
CA HIS A 147 16.42 -12.79 12.48
C HIS A 147 16.62 -11.80 13.62
N GLY A 148 15.92 -10.67 13.55
CA GLY A 148 15.98 -9.64 14.58
C GLY A 148 14.58 -9.28 15.05
N ALA A 149 14.51 -8.72 16.27
CA ALA A 149 13.32 -8.05 16.76
C ALA A 149 13.68 -6.77 17.51
N PHE A 150 12.79 -5.79 17.49
CA PHE A 150 12.92 -4.59 18.29
C PHE A 150 11.60 -4.10 18.86
N ALA A 151 11.69 -3.53 20.06
CA ALA A 151 10.65 -2.75 20.70
C ALA A 151 10.85 -1.26 20.38
N TYR A 152 9.81 -0.46 20.54
CA TYR A 152 9.80 0.97 20.21
C TYR A 152 8.85 1.72 21.12
N HIS A 153 9.02 3.04 21.23
CA HIS A 153 8.17 3.90 22.03
C HIS A 153 6.96 4.42 21.24
N ALA A 154 7.16 4.78 19.98
CA ALA A 154 6.10 5.32 19.13
C ALA A 154 6.23 4.77 17.71
N ILE A 155 5.09 4.71 17.02
CA ILE A 155 5.00 4.26 15.64
C ILE A 155 4.17 5.27 14.83
N THR A 156 4.62 5.56 13.62
CA THR A 156 3.89 6.31 12.60
C THR A 156 3.81 5.49 11.33
N LEU A 157 2.60 5.38 10.79
CA LEU A 157 2.33 4.71 9.53
C LEU A 157 1.98 5.75 8.48
N ASP A 158 2.63 5.65 7.32
CA ASP A 158 2.34 6.48 6.17
C ASP A 158 1.94 5.58 4.99
N TYR A 159 0.88 5.97 4.30
CA TYR A 159 0.40 5.28 3.11
C TYR A 159 0.16 6.27 1.97
N TRP A 160 0.67 5.94 0.78
CA TRP A 160 0.52 6.76 -0.42
C TRP A 160 -0.35 6.07 -1.45
N VAL A 161 -1.34 6.81 -1.94
CA VAL A 161 -2.16 6.43 -3.09
C VAL A 161 -1.65 7.17 -4.31
N PHE A 162 -1.53 6.46 -5.42
CA PHE A 162 -0.96 6.99 -6.65
C PHE A 162 -2.02 7.19 -7.73
N ASP A 163 -1.75 8.04 -8.71
CA ASP A 163 -2.49 8.01 -9.97
C ASP A 163 -1.86 6.97 -10.93
N PRO A 164 -2.48 6.69 -12.09
CA PRO A 164 -1.92 5.74 -13.05
C PRO A 164 -0.54 6.12 -13.60
N SER A 165 -0.15 7.40 -13.54
CA SER A 165 1.19 7.87 -13.91
C SER A 165 2.24 7.63 -12.82
N GLY A 166 1.79 7.21 -11.63
CA GLY A 166 2.62 6.98 -10.46
C GLY A 166 2.95 8.25 -9.68
N LYS A 167 2.20 9.34 -9.86
CA LYS A 167 2.28 10.52 -9.00
C LYS A 167 1.44 10.28 -7.74
N VAL A 168 1.91 10.79 -6.60
CA VAL A 168 1.14 10.75 -5.36
C VAL A 168 -0.13 11.59 -5.52
N ALA A 169 -1.28 10.94 -5.39
CA ALA A 169 -2.59 11.56 -5.45
C ALA A 169 -3.18 11.78 -4.06
N ARG A 170 -2.85 10.92 -3.10
CA ARG A 170 -3.22 11.07 -1.68
C ARG A 170 -2.12 10.51 -0.78
N HIS A 171 -1.96 11.12 0.38
CA HIS A 171 -1.13 10.63 1.48
C HIS A 171 -2.00 10.59 2.74
N GLU A 172 -1.91 9.48 3.46
CA GLU A 172 -2.60 9.27 4.74
C GLU A 172 -1.57 8.86 5.78
N SER A 173 -1.72 9.36 7.00
CA SER A 173 -0.78 9.14 8.08
C SER A 173 -1.53 8.92 9.40
N ALA A 174 -1.03 8.00 10.22
CA ALA A 174 -1.55 7.72 11.55
C ALA A 174 -0.40 7.38 12.50
N SER A 175 -0.47 7.84 13.74
CA SER A 175 0.58 7.60 14.75
C SER A 175 -0.03 7.14 16.06
N ALA A 176 0.76 6.37 16.83
CA ALA A 176 0.42 5.95 18.18
C ALA A 176 1.69 5.87 19.06
N THR A 177 1.54 6.13 20.35
CA THR A 177 2.57 5.85 21.37
C THR A 177 2.25 4.53 22.07
N VAL A 178 3.27 3.70 22.33
CA VAL A 178 3.17 2.37 22.96
C VAL A 178 3.00 2.49 24.48
N SER A 179 2.27 3.50 24.96
CA SER A 179 1.83 3.59 26.34
C SER A 179 0.48 2.88 26.46
N GLY A 180 0.46 1.71 27.10
CA GLY A 180 -0.69 0.81 27.22
C GLY A 180 -1.91 1.42 27.93
N GLY A 181 -2.67 2.24 27.22
CA GLY A 181 -3.98 2.74 27.61
C GLY A 181 -5.11 1.93 26.98
N GLU A 182 -6.29 1.96 27.61
CA GLU A 182 -7.53 1.46 27.04
C GLU A 182 -7.78 2.13 25.68
N GLY A 183 -7.82 1.33 24.60
CA GLY A 183 -8.21 1.78 23.25
C GLY A 183 -7.63 3.14 22.83
N GLY A 184 -6.32 3.32 22.98
CA GLY A 184 -5.63 4.60 22.80
C GLY A 184 -6.06 5.39 21.55
N GLU A 185 -6.00 6.71 21.65
CA GLU A 185 -6.32 7.62 20.54
C GLU A 185 -5.42 7.30 19.33
N GLY A 186 -6.04 7.14 18.14
CA GLY A 186 -5.32 6.84 16.91
C GLY A 186 -5.05 5.35 16.61
N VAL A 187 -5.18 4.45 17.59
CA VAL A 187 -4.91 3.01 17.41
C VAL A 187 -5.77 2.38 16.32
N GLY A 188 -7.06 2.75 16.25
CA GLY A 188 -7.97 2.26 15.21
C GLY A 188 -7.58 2.74 13.81
N ALA A 189 -7.22 4.02 13.68
CA ALA A 189 -6.73 4.57 12.41
C ALA A 189 -5.41 3.93 11.98
N LEU A 190 -4.52 3.70 12.93
CA LEU A 190 -3.24 3.03 12.73
C LEU A 190 -3.44 1.58 12.26
N ALA A 191 -4.32 0.80 12.91
CA ALA A 191 -4.62 -0.57 12.50
C ALA A 191 -5.25 -0.64 11.08
N MET A 192 -6.15 0.29 10.76
CA MET A 192 -6.74 0.40 9.42
C MET A 192 -5.68 0.75 8.36
N LEU A 193 -4.78 1.67 8.66
CA LEU A 193 -3.71 2.08 7.75
C LEU A 193 -2.67 0.96 7.57
N TYR A 194 -2.36 0.21 8.62
CA TYR A 194 -1.53 -1.00 8.53
C TYR A 194 -2.17 -2.03 7.60
N ALA A 195 -3.45 -2.36 7.80
CA ALA A 195 -4.15 -3.32 6.95
C ALA A 195 -4.15 -2.89 5.47
N ARG A 196 -4.31 -1.58 5.21
CA ARG A 196 -4.25 -1.00 3.87
C ARG A 196 -2.84 -1.06 3.27
N GLY A 197 -1.83 -0.73 4.06
CA GLY A 197 -0.42 -0.89 3.69
C GLY A 197 -0.07 -2.33 3.31
N MET A 198 -0.58 -3.31 4.05
CA MET A 198 -0.36 -4.73 3.74
C MET A 198 -1.13 -5.22 2.51
N ALA A 199 -2.20 -4.53 2.11
CA ALA A 199 -2.99 -4.86 0.91
C ALA A 199 -2.30 -4.46 -0.41
N GLY A 200 -1.22 -3.67 -0.35
CA GLY A 200 -0.45 -3.24 -1.52
C GLY A 200 -0.76 -1.80 -1.95
N PRO A 201 -0.15 -1.33 -3.06
CA PRO A 201 -0.35 0.02 -3.57
C PRO A 201 -1.74 0.20 -4.17
N GLU A 202 -2.40 1.29 -3.80
CA GLU A 202 -3.69 1.70 -4.37
C GLU A 202 -3.51 2.80 -5.41
N PHE A 203 -4.42 2.78 -6.39
CA PHE A 203 -4.46 3.75 -7.48
C PHE A 203 -5.80 4.45 -7.54
N VAL A 204 -5.82 5.78 -7.64
CA VAL A 204 -7.05 6.51 -7.97
C VAL A 204 -7.36 6.33 -9.44
N ALA A 205 -8.63 6.06 -9.76
CA ALA A 205 -9.07 6.02 -11.15
C ALA A 205 -8.75 7.36 -11.84
N ALA A 206 -8.29 7.30 -13.10
CA ALA A 206 -8.11 8.51 -13.90
C ALA A 206 -9.44 9.25 -13.95
N VAL A 207 -9.47 10.48 -13.41
CA VAL A 207 -10.63 11.36 -13.57
C VAL A 207 -10.86 11.51 -15.07
N PRO A 208 -12.07 11.22 -15.60
CA PRO A 208 -12.35 11.38 -17.02
C PRO A 208 -12.01 12.81 -17.45
N GLU A 209 -11.18 12.96 -18.47
CA GLU A 209 -10.67 14.27 -18.89
C GLU A 209 -11.83 15.23 -19.25
N PRO A 210 -11.65 16.56 -19.16
CA PRO A 210 -12.71 17.55 -19.40
C PRO A 210 -13.41 17.35 -20.75
N GLU A 211 -12.67 16.88 -21.75
CA GLU A 211 -13.17 16.53 -23.07
C GLU A 211 -14.07 15.29 -23.10
N THR A 212 -13.89 14.33 -22.19
CA THR A 212 -14.83 13.21 -22.00
C THR A 212 -16.16 13.70 -21.43
N TRP A 213 -16.15 14.68 -20.53
CA TRP A 213 -17.37 15.34 -20.04
C TRP A 213 -18.04 16.17 -21.14
N ALA A 214 -17.25 16.89 -21.93
CA ALA A 214 -17.75 17.64 -23.07
C ALA A 214 -18.42 16.72 -24.10
N LEU A 215 -17.84 15.55 -24.35
CA LEU A 215 -18.40 14.54 -25.26
C LEU A 215 -19.64 13.86 -24.67
N LEU A 216 -19.66 13.56 -23.37
CA LEU A 216 -20.86 13.06 -22.69
C LEU A 216 -22.01 14.07 -22.77
N LEU A 217 -21.73 15.34 -22.46
CA LEU A 217 -22.70 16.44 -22.51
C LEU A 217 -23.14 16.72 -23.96
N ALA A 218 -22.22 16.68 -24.92
CA ALA A 218 -22.54 16.81 -26.34
C ALA A 218 -23.43 15.66 -26.82
N GLY A 219 -23.14 14.42 -26.40
CA GLY A 219 -23.96 13.25 -26.69
C GLY A 219 -25.36 13.36 -26.10
N LEU A 220 -25.47 13.76 -24.83
CA LEU A 220 -26.75 13.96 -24.14
C LEU A 220 -27.56 15.11 -24.77
N GLY A 221 -26.89 16.20 -25.14
CA GLY A 221 -27.49 17.31 -25.87
C GLY A 221 -28.01 16.92 -27.26
N LEU A 222 -27.25 16.10 -28.00
CA LEU A 222 -27.66 15.58 -29.30
C LEU A 222 -28.88 14.66 -29.19
N VAL A 223 -28.91 13.77 -28.19
CA VAL A 223 -30.07 12.89 -27.93
C VAL A 223 -31.30 13.71 -27.53
N GLY A 224 -31.15 14.69 -26.64
CA GLY A 224 -32.23 15.60 -26.26
C GLY A 224 -32.75 16.42 -27.45
N GLY A 225 -31.86 16.88 -28.33
CA GLY A 225 -32.21 17.58 -29.56
C GLY A 225 -32.99 16.71 -30.56
N ILE A 226 -32.58 15.44 -30.74
CA ILE A 226 -33.28 14.48 -31.60
C ILE A 226 -34.66 14.12 -31.01
N ALA A 227 -34.75 13.89 -29.70
CA ALA A 227 -36.01 13.61 -29.01
C ALA A 227 -37.00 14.78 -29.16
N ARG A 228 -36.55 16.03 -29.00
CA ARG A 228 -37.38 17.22 -29.16
C ARG A 228 -37.88 17.43 -30.59
N ARG A 229 -37.11 17.03 -31.61
CA ARG A 229 -37.55 17.09 -33.02
C ARG A 229 -38.65 16.07 -33.34
N ARG A 230 -38.67 14.91 -32.68
CA ARG A 230 -39.71 13.88 -32.85
C ARG A 230 -41.00 14.20 -32.10
N ALA A 231 -40.94 15.05 -31.07
CA ALA A 231 -42.08 15.46 -30.27
C ALA A 231 -42.84 16.69 -30.81
N ARG A 232 -42.51 17.21 -31.99
CA ARG A 232 -43.28 18.28 -32.65
C ARG A 232 -44.36 17.67 -33.56
N PRO A 233 -45.65 17.61 -33.14
CA PRO A 233 -46.74 17.30 -34.07
C PRO A 233 -46.85 18.41 -35.11
N GLY A 234 -46.82 18.02 -36.38
CA GLY A 234 -47.11 18.92 -37.50
C GLY A 234 -48.49 19.51 -37.31
N HIS A 235 -48.58 20.83 -37.23
CA HIS A 235 -49.84 21.55 -37.35
C HIS A 235 -50.24 21.54 -38.83
N ALA A 236 -51.25 20.74 -39.16
CA ALA A 236 -52.14 20.89 -40.30
C ALA A 236 -53.56 20.71 -39.78
#